data_AF-A0A1L3J7K8-F1
#
_entry.id   AF-A0A1L3J7K8-F1
#
_cell.length_a   1.000
_cell.length_b   1.000
_cell.length_c   1.000
_cell.angle_alpha   90.00
_cell.angle_beta   90.00
_cell.angle_gamma   90.00
#
_symmetry.space_group_name_H-M   'P 1'
#
loop_
_entity.id
_entity.type
_entity.pdbx_description
1 polymer ?
#
loop_
_entity_poly.entity_id
_entity_poly.type
_entity_poly.pdbx_seq_one_letter_code
_entity_poly.pdbx_strand_id
1 'polypeptide(L)'
;MKNVLKFTLISAFGLLLTSCGTTRTAPEAMAENEFRNQVYKEIVSDQSKFTEFMQVVHNNDEAEKWLLKDHFQMMENGKMKAVMEKNPEMKEKMKKMMHEKMENDPEMQKKMQDKMKAKMMEDPEMKQAMMQDMHTKMKANPEMADKMMDQMIQFLHENPELMEKMKAKMKAHQEEMKAGKKK
;
A
#
# COMPACT_ATOMS: atom_id res chain seq x y z
N MET A 1 -57.89 15.62 -59.78
CA MET A 1 -56.44 15.28 -59.78
C MET A 1 -55.56 16.33 -59.09
N LYS A 2 -55.74 17.65 -59.35
CA LYS A 2 -54.90 18.71 -58.74
C LYS A 2 -54.97 18.80 -57.21
N ASN A 3 -56.10 18.48 -56.59
CA ASN A 3 -56.24 18.56 -55.13
C ASN A 3 -55.71 17.31 -54.41
N VAL A 4 -55.87 16.13 -55.01
CA VAL A 4 -55.34 14.87 -54.46
C VAL A 4 -53.81 14.87 -54.47
N LEU A 5 -53.18 15.40 -55.53
CA LEU A 5 -51.72 15.53 -55.63
C LEU A 5 -51.13 16.51 -54.59
N LYS A 6 -51.90 17.55 -54.21
CA LYS A 6 -51.49 18.51 -53.19
C LYS A 6 -51.55 17.90 -51.78
N PHE A 7 -52.56 17.08 -51.50
CA PHE A 7 -52.67 16.41 -50.19
C PHE A 7 -51.58 15.34 -50.00
N THR A 8 -51.20 14.60 -51.04
CA THR A 8 -50.09 13.64 -50.93
C THR A 8 -48.73 14.31 -50.76
N LEU A 9 -48.46 15.42 -51.45
CA LEU A 9 -47.22 16.18 -51.28
C LEU A 9 -47.07 16.83 -49.90
N ILE A 10 -48.15 17.30 -49.29
CA ILE A 10 -48.12 17.87 -47.93
C ILE A 10 -47.93 16.77 -46.88
N SER A 11 -48.51 15.58 -47.07
CA SER A 11 -48.31 14.45 -46.14
C SER A 11 -46.90 13.86 -46.18
N ALA A 12 -46.21 13.96 -47.32
CA ALA A 12 -44.83 13.49 -47.47
C ALA A 12 -43.79 14.44 -46.83
N PHE A 13 -44.11 15.73 -46.67
CA PHE A 13 -43.21 16.71 -46.04
C PHE A 13 -43.35 16.77 -44.51
N GLY A 14 -44.50 16.37 -43.95
CA GLY A 14 -44.70 16.28 -42.50
C GLY A 14 -43.91 15.14 -41.84
N LEU A 15 -43.55 14.10 -42.59
CA LEU A 15 -42.77 12.95 -42.12
C LEU A 15 -41.25 13.14 -42.24
N LEU A 16 -40.78 14.25 -42.83
CA LEU A 16 -39.35 14.57 -42.94
C LEU A 16 -38.82 15.45 -41.80
N LEU A 17 -39.68 15.85 -40.84
CA LEU A 17 -39.26 16.58 -39.64
C LEU A 17 -38.90 15.67 -38.46
N THR A 18 -38.99 14.35 -38.60
CA THR A 18 -38.25 13.41 -37.74
C THR A 18 -36.80 13.33 -38.19
N SER A 19 -36.15 14.50 -38.31
CA SER A 19 -34.70 14.58 -38.28
C SER A 19 -34.26 13.96 -36.95
N CYS A 20 -33.37 12.97 -37.03
CA CYS A 20 -32.92 12.13 -35.95
C CYS A 20 -31.94 12.88 -35.02
N GLY A 21 -32.42 13.97 -34.42
CA GLY A 21 -31.75 14.70 -33.34
C GLY A 21 -32.77 14.88 -32.22
N THR A 22 -32.54 14.25 -31.08
CA THR A 22 -33.41 14.39 -29.91
C THR A 22 -33.59 15.87 -29.59
N THR A 23 -34.83 16.37 -29.66
CA THR A 23 -35.21 17.74 -29.24
C THR A 23 -35.15 17.94 -27.72
N ARG A 24 -34.60 16.96 -26.99
CA ARG A 24 -34.55 16.91 -25.54
C ARG A 24 -33.25 17.52 -25.03
N THR A 25 -33.35 18.30 -23.97
CA THR A 25 -32.18 18.74 -23.20
C THR A 25 -31.53 17.57 -22.46
N ALA A 26 -30.26 17.72 -22.07
CA ALA A 26 -29.56 16.66 -21.31
C ALA A 26 -30.30 16.25 -20.01
N PRO A 27 -30.85 17.17 -19.20
CA PRO A 27 -31.66 16.77 -18.03
C PRO A 27 -32.90 15.95 -18.39
N GLU A 28 -33.61 16.32 -19.45
CA GLU A 28 -34.80 15.60 -19.92
C GLU A 28 -34.46 14.21 -20.44
N ALA A 29 -33.35 14.07 -21.19
CA ALA A 29 -32.87 12.78 -21.66
C ALA A 29 -32.41 11.89 -20.49
N MET A 30 -31.70 12.47 -19.52
CA MET A 30 -31.18 11.74 -18.36
C MET A 30 -32.24 11.40 -17.30
N ALA A 31 -33.45 11.98 -17.38
CA ALA A 31 -34.57 11.60 -16.52
C ALA A 31 -35.04 10.15 -16.79
N GLU A 32 -34.92 9.69 -18.04
CA GLU A 32 -35.32 8.35 -18.44
C GLU A 32 -34.32 7.29 -17.92
N ASN A 33 -34.81 6.35 -17.10
CA ASN A 33 -33.96 5.35 -16.44
C ASN A 33 -33.19 4.47 -17.44
N GLU A 34 -33.84 4.06 -18.52
CA GLU A 34 -33.23 3.17 -19.51
C GLU A 34 -32.11 3.88 -20.26
N PHE A 35 -32.41 5.05 -20.83
CA PHE A 35 -31.41 5.87 -21.52
C PHE A 35 -30.22 6.21 -20.61
N ARG A 36 -30.48 6.68 -19.38
CA ARG A 36 -29.42 6.99 -18.41
C ARG A 36 -28.52 5.79 -18.13
N ASN A 37 -29.10 4.60 -17.96
CA ASN A 37 -28.33 3.37 -17.74
C ASN A 37 -27.51 2.96 -18.98
N GLN A 38 -28.03 3.18 -20.19
CA GLN A 38 -27.27 2.96 -21.42
C GLN A 38 -26.08 3.91 -21.52
N VAL A 39 -26.27 5.20 -21.22
CA VAL A 39 -25.19 6.19 -21.16
C VAL A 39 -24.10 5.76 -20.18
N TYR A 40 -24.45 5.33 -18.96
CA TYR A 40 -23.47 4.86 -17.99
C TYR A 40 -22.70 3.62 -18.48
N LYS A 41 -23.39 2.65 -19.08
CA LYS A 41 -22.74 1.45 -19.64
C LYS A 41 -21.76 1.81 -20.76
N GLU A 42 -22.15 2.71 -21.64
CA GLU A 42 -21.32 3.17 -22.76
C GLU A 42 -20.05 3.86 -22.24
N ILE A 43 -20.17 4.70 -21.21
CA ILE A 43 -19.02 5.39 -20.60
C ILE A 43 -18.04 4.39 -19.98
N VAL A 44 -18.52 3.44 -19.16
CA VAL A 44 -17.60 2.53 -18.42
C VAL A 44 -17.04 1.39 -19.27
N SER A 45 -17.60 1.15 -20.45
CA SER A 45 -17.20 0.05 -21.35
C SER A 45 -16.21 0.49 -22.43
N ASP A 46 -15.94 1.80 -22.56
CA ASP A 46 -15.00 2.39 -23.52
C ASP A 46 -13.96 3.23 -22.78
N GLN A 47 -12.68 2.87 -22.90
CA GLN A 47 -11.59 3.53 -22.20
C GLN A 47 -11.44 5.01 -22.56
N SER A 48 -11.66 5.41 -23.82
CA SER A 48 -11.55 6.81 -24.25
C SER A 48 -12.67 7.63 -23.63
N LYS A 49 -13.92 7.14 -23.75
CA LYS A 49 -15.09 7.81 -23.17
C LYS A 49 -14.98 7.92 -21.65
N PHE A 50 -14.52 6.86 -20.99
CA PHE A 50 -14.27 6.88 -19.56
C PHE A 50 -13.21 7.93 -19.19
N THR A 51 -12.11 7.98 -19.94
CA THR A 51 -11.01 8.93 -19.67
C THR A 51 -11.46 10.38 -19.85
N GLU A 52 -12.21 10.68 -20.90
CA GLU A 52 -12.80 12.01 -21.14
C GLU A 52 -13.79 12.38 -20.04
N PHE A 53 -14.66 11.45 -19.63
CA PHE A 53 -15.57 11.66 -18.51
C PHE A 53 -14.81 11.96 -17.20
N MET A 54 -13.73 11.23 -16.92
CA MET A 54 -12.91 11.48 -15.73
C MET A 54 -12.22 12.85 -15.77
N GLN A 55 -11.84 13.35 -16.95
CA GLN A 55 -11.33 14.72 -17.06
C GLN A 55 -12.40 15.76 -16.68
N VAL A 56 -13.66 15.54 -17.07
CA VAL A 56 -14.77 16.40 -16.65
C VAL A 56 -14.97 16.34 -15.13
N VAL A 57 -14.90 15.14 -14.55
CA VAL A 57 -14.99 14.93 -13.09
C VAL A 57 -13.88 15.68 -12.35
N HIS A 58 -12.62 15.52 -12.77
CA HIS A 58 -11.46 16.16 -12.13
C HIS A 58 -11.43 17.69 -12.29
N ASN A 59 -12.15 18.24 -13.27
CA ASN A 59 -12.32 19.68 -13.46
C ASN A 59 -13.53 20.25 -12.69
N ASN A 60 -14.22 19.44 -11.87
CA ASN A 60 -15.35 19.86 -11.05
C ASN A 60 -15.07 19.55 -9.56
N ASP A 61 -14.94 20.60 -8.75
CA ASP A 61 -14.58 20.47 -7.33
C ASP A 61 -15.54 19.61 -6.50
N GLU A 62 -16.83 19.59 -6.84
CA GLU A 62 -17.82 18.79 -6.11
C GLU A 62 -17.72 17.32 -6.50
N ALA A 63 -17.58 17.03 -7.79
CA ALA A 63 -17.38 15.68 -8.30
C ALA A 63 -16.05 15.08 -7.81
N GLU A 64 -14.98 15.88 -7.74
CA GLU A 64 -13.68 15.48 -7.17
C GLU A 64 -13.82 15.06 -5.70
N LYS A 65 -14.60 15.79 -4.90
CA LYS A 65 -14.88 15.42 -3.51
C LYS A 65 -15.65 14.11 -3.40
N TRP A 66 -16.60 13.86 -4.30
CA TRP A 66 -17.32 12.57 -4.33
C TRP A 66 -16.38 11.42 -4.67
N LEU A 67 -15.47 11.60 -5.63
CA LEU A 67 -14.47 10.60 -6.01
C LEU A 67 -13.52 10.28 -4.84
N LEU A 68 -13.03 11.31 -4.15
CA LEU A 68 -12.20 11.13 -2.96
C LEU A 68 -12.95 10.38 -1.84
N LYS A 69 -14.21 10.75 -1.58
CA LYS A 69 -15.04 10.06 -0.60
C LYS A 69 -15.23 8.59 -0.94
N ASP A 70 -15.53 8.26 -2.20
CA ASP A 70 -15.65 6.88 -2.66
C ASP A 70 -14.34 6.10 -2.48
N HIS A 71 -13.19 6.72 -2.82
CA HIS A 71 -11.87 6.13 -2.61
C HIS A 71 -11.60 5.77 -1.14
N PHE A 72 -11.93 6.67 -0.20
CA PHE A 72 -11.81 6.38 1.23
C PHE A 72 -12.71 5.21 1.65
N GLN A 73 -13.97 5.21 1.19
CA GLN A 73 -14.89 4.11 1.48
C GLN A 73 -14.37 2.78 0.92
N MET A 74 -13.77 2.77 -0.27
CA MET A 74 -13.14 1.59 -0.86
C MET A 74 -11.96 1.06 -0.05
N MET A 75 -11.20 1.94 0.60
CA MET A 75 -10.14 1.53 1.52
C MET A 75 -10.72 0.93 2.80
N GLU A 76 -11.73 1.56 3.39
CA GLU A 76 -12.38 1.10 4.63
C GLU A 76 -13.10 -0.24 4.47
N ASN A 77 -13.84 -0.42 3.37
CA ASN A 77 -14.61 -1.63 3.13
C ASN A 77 -13.80 -2.79 2.52
N GLY A 78 -12.49 -2.59 2.32
CA GLY A 78 -11.59 -3.62 1.80
C GLY A 78 -11.70 -3.89 0.30
N LYS A 79 -12.56 -3.18 -0.45
CA LYS A 79 -12.62 -3.30 -1.91
C LYS A 79 -11.28 -2.97 -2.56
N MET A 80 -10.55 -1.99 -2.03
CA MET A 80 -9.20 -1.65 -2.51
C MET A 80 -8.26 -2.85 -2.42
N LYS A 81 -8.30 -3.60 -1.32
CA LYS A 81 -7.49 -4.82 -1.15
C LYS A 81 -7.85 -5.87 -2.21
N ALA A 82 -9.14 -6.08 -2.46
CA ALA A 82 -9.59 -7.03 -3.47
C ALA A 82 -9.16 -6.62 -4.90
N VAL A 83 -9.15 -5.32 -5.21
CA VAL A 83 -8.65 -4.79 -6.48
C VAL A 83 -7.14 -5.04 -6.62
N MET A 84 -6.35 -4.74 -5.57
CA MET A 84 -4.90 -4.98 -5.57
C MET A 84 -4.53 -6.46 -5.68
N GLU A 85 -5.30 -7.36 -5.08
CA GLU A 85 -5.06 -8.80 -5.19
C GLU A 85 -5.32 -9.32 -6.61
N LYS A 86 -6.29 -8.74 -7.31
CA LYS A 86 -6.62 -9.09 -8.70
C LYS A 86 -5.71 -8.40 -9.72
N ASN A 87 -4.92 -7.41 -9.31
CA ASN A 87 -3.99 -6.69 -10.19
C ASN A 87 -2.54 -6.83 -9.69
N PRO A 88 -1.84 -7.91 -10.10
CA PRO A 88 -0.47 -8.17 -9.66
C PRO A 88 0.53 -7.09 -10.12
N GLU A 89 0.32 -6.51 -11.30
CA GLU A 89 1.15 -5.41 -11.82
C GLU A 89 1.08 -4.19 -10.90
N MET A 90 -0.13 -3.77 -10.53
CA MET A 90 -0.33 -2.65 -9.60
C MET A 90 0.28 -2.95 -8.23
N LYS A 91 0.13 -4.18 -7.75
CA LYS A 91 0.73 -4.62 -6.48
C LYS A 91 2.26 -4.55 -6.53
N GLU A 92 2.87 -4.99 -7.62
CA GLU A 92 4.33 -4.92 -7.82
C GLU A 92 4.81 -3.46 -7.91
N LYS A 93 4.13 -2.64 -8.71
CA LYS A 93 4.42 -1.20 -8.82
C LYS A 93 4.35 -0.49 -7.47
N MET A 94 3.34 -0.81 -6.66
CA MET A 94 3.19 -0.24 -5.33
C MET A 94 4.31 -0.70 -4.38
N LYS A 95 4.69 -1.99 -4.43
CA LYS A 95 5.85 -2.49 -3.66
C LYS A 95 7.14 -1.80 -4.07
N LYS A 96 7.39 -1.64 -5.37
CA LYS A 96 8.58 -0.96 -5.89
C LYS A 96 8.62 0.49 -5.42
N MET A 97 7.52 1.22 -5.55
CA MET A 97 7.43 2.61 -5.08
C MET A 97 7.64 2.72 -3.56
N MET A 98 7.07 1.80 -2.76
CA MET A 98 7.33 1.76 -1.32
C MET A 98 8.81 1.50 -1.02
N HIS A 99 9.44 0.59 -1.75
CA HIS A 99 10.85 0.28 -1.58
C HIS A 99 11.73 1.49 -1.92
N GLU A 100 11.53 2.11 -3.09
CA GLU A 100 12.26 3.31 -3.50
C GLU A 100 12.07 4.47 -2.51
N LYS A 101 10.85 4.68 -2.02
CA LYS A 101 10.59 5.72 -1.02
C LYS A 101 11.28 5.42 0.30
N MET A 102 11.30 4.15 0.71
CA MET A 102 12.01 3.71 1.91
C MET A 102 13.52 3.83 1.72
N GLU A 103 14.07 3.52 0.55
CA GLU A 103 15.50 3.65 0.24
C GLU A 103 15.96 5.11 0.30
N ASN A 104 15.10 6.04 -0.12
CA ASN A 104 15.41 7.47 -0.17
C ASN A 104 15.01 8.25 1.08
N ASP A 105 14.43 7.60 2.10
CA ASP A 105 14.02 8.22 3.36
C ASP A 105 14.79 7.60 4.55
N PRO A 106 15.90 8.22 4.99
CA PRO A 106 16.74 7.72 6.07
C PRO A 106 15.99 7.63 7.42
N GLU A 107 15.02 8.51 7.66
CA GLU A 107 14.23 8.51 8.89
C GLU A 107 13.30 7.29 8.91
N MET A 108 12.64 7.01 7.78
CA MET A 108 11.81 5.83 7.61
C MET A 108 12.61 4.54 7.73
N GLN A 109 13.82 4.48 7.15
CA GLN A 109 14.72 3.32 7.31
C GLN A 109 15.06 3.08 8.76
N LYS A 110 15.49 4.13 9.48
CA LYS A 110 15.87 4.03 10.89
C LYS A 110 14.69 3.53 11.72
N LYS A 111 13.51 4.11 11.54
CA LYS A 111 12.29 3.71 12.24
C LYS A 111 11.90 2.26 11.95
N MET A 112 12.07 1.79 10.71
CA MET A 112 11.78 0.41 10.34
C MET A 112 12.81 -0.56 10.92
N GLN A 113 14.10 -0.24 10.87
CA GLN A 113 15.15 -1.02 11.50
C GLN A 113 14.93 -1.12 13.01
N ASP A 114 14.59 -0.02 13.67
CA ASP A 114 14.34 0.01 15.11
C ASP A 114 13.11 -0.83 15.47
N LYS A 115 12.04 -0.75 14.68
CA LYS A 115 10.85 -1.60 14.87
C LYS A 115 11.15 -3.08 14.63
N MET A 116 11.98 -3.40 13.63
CA MET A 116 12.41 -4.77 13.36
C MET A 116 13.28 -5.30 14.51
N LYS A 117 14.24 -4.51 14.99
CA LYS A 117 15.06 -4.83 16.17
C LYS A 117 14.19 -5.04 17.42
N ALA A 118 13.23 -4.16 17.67
CA ALA A 118 12.32 -4.28 18.80
C ALA A 118 11.52 -5.60 18.75
N LYS A 119 10.87 -5.88 17.61
CA LYS A 119 10.11 -7.13 17.42
C LYS A 119 10.99 -8.36 17.56
N MET A 120 12.23 -8.28 17.06
CA MET A 120 13.22 -9.34 17.16
C MET A 120 13.72 -9.57 18.60
N MET A 121 13.76 -8.53 19.43
CA MET A 121 14.10 -8.66 20.85
C MET A 121 12.94 -9.18 21.69
N GLU A 122 11.70 -8.89 21.28
CA GLU A 122 10.47 -9.36 21.93
C GLU A 122 10.18 -10.84 21.66
N ASP A 123 10.52 -11.34 20.47
CA ASP A 123 10.32 -12.74 20.08
C ASP A 123 11.50 -13.63 20.58
N PRO A 124 11.26 -14.52 21.57
CA PRO A 124 12.31 -15.37 22.13
C PRO A 124 12.92 -16.35 21.12
N GLU A 125 12.12 -16.88 20.19
CA GLU A 125 12.58 -17.85 19.19
C GLU A 125 13.47 -17.16 18.16
N MET A 126 13.04 -16.00 17.67
CA MET A 126 13.82 -15.22 16.71
C MET A 126 15.12 -14.72 17.33
N LYS A 127 15.08 -14.29 18.59
CA LYS A 127 16.28 -13.91 19.35
C LYS A 127 17.25 -15.08 19.51
N GLN A 128 16.75 -16.27 19.83
CA GLN A 128 17.58 -17.46 19.98
C GLN A 128 18.24 -17.86 18.66
N ALA A 129 17.48 -17.88 17.56
CA ALA A 129 18.01 -18.21 16.24
C ALA A 129 19.13 -17.25 15.82
N MET A 130 18.97 -15.95 16.08
CA MET A 130 20.01 -14.95 15.80
C MET A 130 21.26 -15.15 16.64
N MET A 131 21.11 -15.41 17.94
CA MET A 131 22.26 -15.67 18.81
C MET A 131 23.04 -16.91 18.35
N GLN A 132 22.35 -17.95 17.89
CA GLN A 132 22.98 -19.15 17.33
C GLN A 132 23.71 -18.86 16.02
N ASP A 133 23.09 -18.10 15.10
CA ASP A 133 23.74 -17.69 13.84
C ASP A 133 24.99 -16.85 14.11
N MET A 134 24.89 -15.88 15.03
CA MET A 134 26.01 -15.04 15.44
C MET A 134 27.14 -15.87 16.06
N HIS A 135 26.81 -16.79 16.96
CA HIS A 135 27.78 -17.70 17.57
C HIS A 135 28.47 -18.59 16.52
N THR A 136 27.73 -19.06 15.52
CA THR A 136 28.27 -19.87 14.42
C THR A 136 29.24 -19.05 13.57
N LYS A 137 28.88 -17.82 13.22
CA LYS A 137 29.74 -16.89 12.47
C LYS A 137 31.00 -16.52 13.23
N MET A 138 30.89 -16.26 14.53
CA MET A 138 32.07 -16.00 15.39
C MET A 138 32.99 -17.23 15.45
N LYS A 139 32.44 -18.44 15.55
CA LYS A 139 33.25 -19.67 15.55
C LYS A 139 33.94 -19.90 14.20
N ALA A 140 33.28 -19.53 13.10
CA ALA A 140 33.83 -19.67 11.76
C ALA A 140 34.84 -18.56 11.41
N ASN A 141 34.77 -17.40 12.06
CA ASN A 141 35.66 -16.27 11.84
C ASN A 141 36.26 -15.76 13.17
N PRO A 142 37.46 -16.25 13.56
CA PRO A 142 38.10 -15.85 14.81
C PRO A 142 38.45 -14.35 14.85
N GLU A 143 38.78 -13.72 13.71
CA GLU A 143 39.04 -12.27 13.66
C GLU A 143 37.79 -11.45 14.03
N MET A 144 36.62 -11.91 13.60
CA MET A 144 35.34 -11.32 13.99
C MET A 144 35.06 -11.50 15.49
N ALA A 145 35.41 -12.67 16.03
CA ALA A 145 35.24 -12.95 17.45
C ALA A 145 36.14 -12.06 18.32
N ASP A 146 37.42 -11.92 17.95
CA ASP A 146 38.40 -11.09 18.65
C ASP A 146 37.97 -9.62 18.64
N LYS A 147 37.61 -9.08 17.47
CA LYS A 147 37.13 -7.70 17.36
C LYS A 147 35.91 -7.42 18.21
N MET A 148 34.97 -8.37 18.28
CA MET A 148 33.78 -8.23 19.10
C MET A 148 34.10 -8.29 20.61
N MET A 149 35.06 -9.12 20.99
CA MET A 149 35.57 -9.19 22.36
C MET A 149 36.25 -7.88 22.76
N ASP A 150 37.08 -7.31 21.89
CA ASP A 150 37.75 -6.02 22.13
C ASP A 150 36.74 -4.89 22.32
N GLN A 151 35.71 -4.83 21.47
CA GLN A 151 34.62 -3.85 21.63
C GLN A 151 33.87 -4.02 22.95
N MET A 152 33.63 -5.26 23.38
CA MET A 152 33.00 -5.54 24.66
C MET A 152 33.88 -5.10 25.84
N ILE A 153 35.19 -5.36 25.77
CA ILE A 153 36.16 -4.92 26.80
C ILE A 153 36.17 -3.39 26.88
N GLN A 154 36.24 -2.71 25.73
CA GLN A 154 36.21 -1.26 25.67
C GLN A 154 34.91 -0.69 26.26
N PHE A 155 33.75 -1.25 25.90
CA PHE A 155 32.47 -0.82 26.46
C PHE A 155 32.39 -1.01 27.99
N LEU A 156 32.98 -2.09 28.52
CA LEU A 156 33.05 -2.32 29.96
C LEU A 156 34.02 -1.33 30.64
N HIS A 157 35.13 -0.96 29.98
CA HIS A 157 36.03 0.07 30.48
C HIS A 157 35.35 1.44 30.57
N GLU A 158 34.52 1.75 29.57
CA GLU A 158 33.73 2.99 29.53
C GLU A 158 32.54 2.98 30.50
N ASN A 159 32.15 1.80 31.01
CA ASN A 159 31.05 1.63 31.97
C ASN A 159 31.50 0.90 33.25
N PRO A 160 32.11 1.61 34.21
CA PRO A 160 32.70 1.00 35.40
C PRO A 160 31.68 0.31 36.32
N GLU A 161 30.44 0.81 36.39
CA GLU A 161 29.37 0.15 37.16
C GLU A 161 29.01 -1.22 36.58
N LEU A 162 28.93 -1.32 35.25
CA LEU A 162 28.67 -2.57 34.57
C LEU A 162 29.83 -3.55 34.74
N MET A 163 31.07 -3.07 34.67
CA MET A 163 32.26 -3.88 34.91
C MET A 163 32.24 -4.49 36.32
N GLU A 164 31.97 -3.70 37.35
CA GLU A 164 31.93 -4.20 38.74
C GLU A 164 30.81 -5.23 38.93
N LYS A 165 29.62 -4.99 38.36
CA LYS A 165 28.52 -5.96 38.38
C LYS A 165 28.88 -7.27 37.68
N MET A 166 29.62 -7.21 36.58
CA MET A 166 30.08 -8.38 35.84
C MET A 166 31.14 -9.17 36.62
N LYS A 167 32.12 -8.47 37.22
CA LYS A 167 33.12 -9.09 38.11
C LYS A 167 32.45 -9.80 39.29
N ALA A 168 31.47 -9.16 39.93
CA ALA A 168 30.72 -9.74 41.04
C ALA A 168 30.01 -11.04 40.62
N LYS A 169 29.33 -11.04 39.46
CA LYS A 169 28.69 -12.25 38.91
C LYS A 169 29.68 -13.35 38.55
N MET A 170 30.82 -13.01 37.93
CA MET A 170 31.86 -14.01 37.62
C MET A 170 32.43 -14.63 38.89
N LYS A 171 32.65 -13.83 39.94
CA LYS A 171 33.17 -14.31 41.22
C LYS A 171 32.18 -15.25 41.91
N ALA A 172 30.91 -14.88 41.95
CA ALA A 172 29.83 -15.74 42.47
C ALA A 172 29.74 -17.07 41.69
N HIS A 173 29.77 -17.02 40.36
CA HIS A 173 29.72 -18.23 39.54
C HIS A 173 30.95 -19.14 39.72
N GLN A 174 32.15 -18.56 39.88
CA GLN A 174 33.35 -19.33 40.20
C GLN A 174 33.27 -19.98 41.58
N GLU A 175 32.71 -19.30 42.57
CA GLU A 175 32.50 -19.85 43.91
C GLU A 175 31.48 -21.00 43.90
N GLU A 176 30.37 -20.85 43.17
CA GLU A 176 29.39 -21.93 42.95
C GLU A 176 30.02 -23.15 42.26
N MET A 177 30.82 -22.95 41.20
CA MET A 177 31.50 -24.04 40.50
C MET A 177 32.53 -24.75 41.38
N LYS A 178 33.23 -24.03 42.27
CA LYS A 178 34.16 -24.60 43.24
C LYS A 178 33.45 -25.34 44.36
N ALA A 179 32.27 -24.87 44.78
CA ALA A 179 31.43 -25.54 45.76
C ALA A 179 30.75 -26.80 45.20
N GLY A 180 30.31 -26.76 43.93
CA GLY A 180 29.72 -27.89 43.23
C GLY A 180 30.71 -29.00 42.86
N LYS A 181 32.00 -28.68 42.64
CA LYS A 181 33.07 -29.66 42.44
C LYS A 181 33.61 -30.31 43.72
N LYS A 182 33.15 -29.89 44.91
CA LYS A 182 33.52 -30.46 46.22
C LYS A 182 32.50 -31.46 46.77
N LYS A 183 31.51 -31.88 45.97
CA LYS A 183 30.61 -33.01 46.27
C LYS A 183 31.00 -34.24 45.47
#